data_AF-A0AAF0K530-F1
#
_entry.id   AF-A0AAF0K530-F1
#
_cell.length_a   1.000
_cell.length_b   1.000
_cell.length_c   1.000
_cell.angle_alpha   90.00
_cell.angle_beta   90.00
_cell.angle_gamma   90.00
#
_symmetry.space_group_name_H-M   'P 1'
#
loop_
_entity.id
_entity.type
_entity.pdbx_description
1 polymer ?
#
loop_
_entity_poly.entity_id
_entity_poly.type
_entity_poly.pdbx_seq_one_letter_code
_entity_poly.pdbx_strand_id
1 'polypeptide(L)'
;MNKTFILFEYINPVIYGVVSKLIYFFNSLKGHKRILVFTDSRGFEVTKPWNRKNPFSSYISKLIFRYQCDYVVCPAKFTSVLDFINHIDNAKQDYDAIILHCGIVDYAPRPESSYKQMVSSKAPLIKKYGLDLYFLDSCRSPGQDYEGEPTYSFMTPELLFDFILPKLQSVDNLIYIGCNKVLTDWQGEYWRKRPGNINDQLVLDAIVISSISKSVNMSCLSDEDIKIYTSDNVHYNTKGFGYILEKMDSLLP
;
A
#
# COMPACT_ATOMS: atom_id res chain seq x y z
N MET A 1 -6.73 -20.56 -15.53
CA MET A 1 -5.82 -19.40 -15.76
C MET A 1 -4.94 -19.74 -16.97
N ASN A 2 -4.90 -18.89 -18.00
CA ASN A 2 -4.25 -19.18 -19.29
C ASN A 2 -2.72 -19.27 -19.10
N LYS A 3 -2.04 -20.30 -19.64
CA LYS A 3 -0.58 -20.51 -19.48
C LYS A 3 0.23 -19.30 -19.97
N THR A 4 -0.24 -18.63 -21.01
CA THR A 4 0.35 -17.39 -21.55
C THR A 4 0.32 -16.24 -20.54
N PHE A 5 -0.72 -16.18 -19.72
CA PHE A 5 -0.88 -15.15 -18.69
C PHE A 5 0.14 -15.32 -17.57
N ILE A 6 0.35 -16.57 -17.12
CA ILE A 6 1.36 -16.89 -16.11
C ILE A 6 2.76 -16.52 -16.60
N LEU A 7 3.10 -16.86 -17.85
CA LEU A 7 4.41 -16.51 -18.42
C LEU A 7 4.62 -14.98 -18.48
N PHE A 8 3.59 -14.23 -18.82
CA PHE A 8 3.64 -12.77 -18.85
C PHE A 8 3.90 -12.18 -17.45
N GLU A 9 3.27 -12.72 -16.40
CA GLU A 9 3.51 -12.29 -15.01
C GLU A 9 4.96 -12.50 -14.55
N TYR A 10 5.68 -13.47 -15.13
CA TYR A 10 7.10 -13.68 -14.84
C TYR A 10 8.02 -12.78 -15.67
N ILE A 11 7.72 -12.56 -16.95
CA ILE A 11 8.59 -11.79 -17.85
C ILE A 11 8.50 -10.28 -17.58
N ASN A 12 7.30 -9.78 -17.33
CA ASN A 12 7.03 -8.35 -17.26
C ASN A 12 7.83 -7.64 -16.14
N PRO A 13 7.88 -8.18 -14.90
CA PRO A 13 8.72 -7.59 -13.84
C PRO A 13 10.22 -7.62 -14.17
N VAL A 14 10.69 -8.60 -14.93
CA VAL A 14 12.10 -8.70 -15.34
C VAL A 14 12.47 -7.58 -16.30
N ILE A 15 11.65 -7.34 -17.33
CA ILE A 15 11.88 -6.27 -18.30
C ILE A 15 11.91 -4.91 -17.59
N TYR A 16 10.89 -4.61 -16.79
CA TYR A 16 10.83 -3.35 -16.05
C TYR A 16 11.96 -3.23 -15.02
N GLY A 17 12.37 -4.33 -14.39
CA GLY A 17 13.50 -4.37 -13.50
C GLY A 17 14.81 -3.99 -14.19
N VAL A 18 15.06 -4.50 -15.41
CA VAL A 18 16.25 -4.14 -16.20
C VAL A 18 16.22 -2.66 -16.58
N VAL A 19 15.11 -2.18 -17.15
CA VAL A 19 14.97 -0.75 -17.53
C VAL A 19 15.15 0.16 -16.32
N SER A 20 14.55 -0.19 -15.18
CA SER A 20 14.66 0.59 -13.96
C SER A 20 16.09 0.60 -13.42
N LYS A 21 16.81 -0.52 -13.46
CA LYS A 21 18.22 -0.59 -13.04
C LYS A 21 19.15 0.23 -13.93
N LEU A 22 18.88 0.27 -15.24
CA LEU A 22 19.63 1.14 -16.15
C LEU A 22 19.40 2.62 -15.82
N ILE A 23 18.14 3.03 -15.64
CA ILE A 23 17.80 4.41 -15.27
C ILE A 23 18.41 4.75 -13.90
N TYR A 24 18.30 3.85 -12.92
CA TYR A 24 18.91 3.97 -11.60
C TYR A 24 20.42 4.22 -11.72
N PHE A 25 21.13 3.42 -12.52
CA PHE A 25 22.57 3.58 -12.75
C PHE A 25 22.90 4.96 -13.35
N PHE A 26 22.16 5.40 -14.36
CA PHE A 26 22.36 6.73 -14.95
C PHE A 26 22.07 7.87 -13.96
N ASN A 27 21.01 7.75 -13.16
CA ASN A 27 20.69 8.73 -12.11
C ASN A 27 21.73 8.74 -10.99
N SER A 28 22.37 7.58 -10.73
CA SER A 28 23.50 7.46 -9.82
C SER A 28 24.74 8.21 -10.31
N LEU A 29 25.08 8.06 -11.60
CA LEU A 29 26.17 8.82 -12.22
C LEU A 29 25.92 10.34 -12.20
N LYS A 30 24.65 10.77 -12.22
CA LYS A 30 24.25 12.18 -12.13
C LYS A 30 24.14 12.72 -10.71
N GLY A 31 24.34 11.87 -9.68
CA GLY A 31 24.22 12.29 -8.29
C GLY A 31 22.80 12.65 -7.84
N HIS A 32 21.77 12.12 -8.51
CA HIS A 32 20.38 12.37 -8.10
C HIS A 32 20.10 11.80 -6.71
N LYS A 33 19.16 12.40 -5.97
CA LYS A 33 18.73 11.91 -4.65
C LYS A 33 18.17 10.50 -4.71
N ARG A 34 18.37 9.74 -3.62
CA ARG A 34 17.95 8.33 -3.50
C ARG A 34 16.60 8.25 -2.80
N ILE A 35 15.67 7.53 -3.41
CA ILE A 35 14.34 7.35 -2.83
C ILE A 35 13.92 5.89 -2.89
N LEU A 36 13.07 5.49 -1.95
CA LEU A 36 12.42 4.18 -1.94
C LEU A 36 10.90 4.37 -2.05
N VAL A 37 10.24 3.58 -2.90
CA VAL A 37 8.78 3.46 -2.90
C VAL A 37 8.36 2.06 -2.47
N PHE A 38 7.63 1.94 -1.37
CA PHE A 38 7.01 0.70 -0.94
C PHE A 38 5.49 0.82 -1.03
N THR A 39 4.83 -0.12 -1.71
CA THR A 39 3.39 -0.03 -1.95
C THR A 39 2.68 -1.37 -1.97
N ASP A 40 1.41 -1.37 -1.56
CA ASP A 40 0.47 -2.46 -1.85
C ASP A 40 -0.07 -2.39 -3.29
N SER A 41 -1.20 -3.05 -3.57
CA SER A 41 -1.81 -3.04 -4.91
C SER A 41 -2.25 -1.67 -5.41
N ARG A 42 -2.41 -0.67 -4.53
CA ARG A 42 -2.78 0.70 -4.90
C ARG A 42 -1.66 1.48 -5.59
N GLY A 43 -0.43 0.98 -5.60
CA GLY A 43 0.71 1.66 -6.24
C GLY A 43 0.94 1.30 -7.71
N PHE A 44 0.03 0.54 -8.32
CA PHE A 44 0.04 0.27 -9.76
C PHE A 44 -1.41 0.22 -10.29
N GLU A 45 -1.56 0.47 -11.59
CA GLU A 45 -2.85 0.46 -12.25
C GLU A 45 -3.35 -0.99 -12.41
N VAL A 46 -4.55 -1.31 -11.90
CA VAL A 46 -5.03 -2.70 -11.77
C VAL A 46 -6.00 -3.14 -12.87
N THR A 47 -6.60 -2.23 -13.64
CA THR A 47 -7.64 -2.56 -14.64
C THR A 47 -7.07 -3.40 -15.79
N LYS A 48 -5.79 -3.19 -16.11
CA LYS A 48 -5.11 -3.90 -17.18
C LYS A 48 -4.23 -5.02 -16.62
N PRO A 49 -4.43 -6.27 -17.03
CA PRO A 49 -3.63 -7.38 -16.52
C PRO A 49 -2.11 -7.21 -16.76
N TRP A 50 -1.72 -6.52 -17.83
CA TRP A 50 -0.31 -6.22 -18.13
C TRP A 50 0.30 -5.10 -17.27
N ASN A 51 -0.49 -4.37 -16.50
CA ASN A 51 -0.02 -3.37 -15.56
C ASN A 51 0.27 -3.95 -14.17
N ARG A 52 0.01 -5.25 -13.96
CA ARG A 52 0.18 -5.89 -12.66
C ARG A 52 1.64 -5.77 -12.18
N LYS A 53 1.81 -5.13 -11.01
CA LYS A 53 3.11 -4.81 -10.39
C LYS A 53 4.06 -4.01 -11.28
N ASN A 54 3.54 -3.34 -12.31
CA ASN A 54 4.31 -2.50 -13.20
C ASN A 54 4.50 -1.11 -12.57
N PRO A 55 5.72 -0.67 -12.22
CA PRO A 55 5.94 0.67 -11.70
C PRO A 55 5.70 1.76 -12.76
N PHE A 56 5.76 1.41 -14.05
CA PHE A 56 5.58 2.36 -15.14
C PHE A 56 4.11 2.75 -15.39
N SER A 57 3.16 2.04 -14.77
CA SER A 57 1.73 2.34 -14.86
C SER A 57 1.22 3.30 -13.77
N SER A 58 2.11 3.78 -12.89
CA SER A 58 1.76 4.69 -11.79
C SER A 58 2.70 5.90 -11.68
N TYR A 59 2.53 6.69 -10.62
CA TYR A 59 3.44 7.82 -10.31
C TYR A 59 4.89 7.37 -10.12
N ILE A 60 5.14 6.09 -9.81
CA ILE A 60 6.48 5.54 -9.61
C ILE A 60 7.33 5.73 -10.88
N SER A 61 6.72 5.64 -12.07
CA SER A 61 7.37 5.94 -13.35
C SER A 61 8.09 7.30 -13.34
N LYS A 62 7.41 8.35 -12.88
CA LYS A 62 7.93 9.72 -12.84
C LYS A 62 9.07 9.85 -11.83
N LEU A 63 8.95 9.14 -10.71
CA LEU A 63 9.98 9.07 -9.69
C LEU A 63 11.24 8.36 -10.18
N ILE A 64 11.11 7.25 -10.91
CA ILE A 64 12.23 6.52 -11.53
C ILE A 64 13.04 7.44 -12.45
N PHE A 65 12.39 8.29 -13.25
CA PHE A 65 13.11 9.20 -14.13
C PHE A 65 13.74 10.42 -13.42
N ARG A 66 13.24 10.79 -12.22
CA ARG A 66 13.72 11.96 -11.46
C ARG A 66 14.80 11.62 -10.43
N TYR A 67 14.79 10.41 -9.88
CA TYR A 67 15.58 10.05 -8.71
C TYR A 67 16.32 8.72 -8.90
N GLN A 68 17.30 8.42 -8.03
CA GLN A 68 17.80 7.06 -7.83
C GLN A 68 16.72 6.28 -7.07
N CYS A 69 15.74 5.76 -7.80
CA CYS A 69 14.52 5.19 -7.24
C CYS A 69 14.60 3.68 -7.11
N ASP A 70 14.60 3.18 -5.88
CA ASP A 70 14.24 1.80 -5.57
C ASP A 70 12.72 1.69 -5.39
N TYR A 71 12.15 0.55 -5.74
CA TYR A 71 10.73 0.30 -5.51
C TYR A 71 10.44 -1.15 -5.14
N VAL A 72 9.41 -1.32 -4.32
CA VAL A 72 8.85 -2.60 -3.89
C VAL A 72 7.34 -2.54 -4.06
N VAL A 73 6.85 -3.15 -5.15
CA VAL A 73 5.44 -3.09 -5.54
C VAL A 73 4.75 -4.41 -5.24
N CYS A 74 3.87 -4.39 -4.24
CA CYS A 74 3.00 -5.50 -3.86
C CYS A 74 3.76 -6.84 -3.74
N PRO A 75 4.77 -6.94 -2.84
CA PRO A 75 5.62 -8.13 -2.71
C PRO A 75 4.82 -9.39 -2.32
N ALA A 76 3.68 -9.23 -1.64
CA ALA A 76 2.80 -10.32 -1.21
C ALA A 76 1.34 -10.06 -1.55
N LYS A 77 0.51 -11.13 -1.58
CA LYS A 77 -0.96 -11.02 -1.76
C LYS A 77 -1.59 -10.05 -0.76
N PHE A 78 -1.17 -10.14 0.50
CA PHE A 78 -1.55 -9.24 1.58
C PHE A 78 -0.36 -8.36 1.94
N THR A 79 0.05 -7.49 1.02
CA THR A 79 1.11 -6.51 1.34
C THR A 79 0.60 -5.58 2.43
N SER A 80 1.37 -5.49 3.51
CA SER A 80 1.01 -4.90 4.81
C SER A 80 2.10 -3.94 5.29
N VAL A 81 1.77 -3.09 6.25
CA VAL A 81 2.77 -2.23 6.92
C VAL A 81 3.85 -3.08 7.62
N LEU A 82 3.49 -4.28 8.09
CA LEU A 82 4.47 -5.21 8.67
C LEU A 82 5.53 -5.68 7.65
N ASP A 83 5.15 -5.84 6.38
CA ASP A 83 6.11 -6.16 5.32
C ASP A 83 7.07 -4.99 5.06
N PHE A 84 6.55 -3.75 5.11
CA PHE A 84 7.36 -2.55 4.97
C PHE A 84 8.38 -2.43 6.11
N ILE A 85 7.96 -2.60 7.36
CA ILE A 85 8.86 -2.58 8.53
C ILE A 85 9.95 -3.65 8.35
N ASN A 86 9.57 -4.86 7.96
CA ASN A 86 10.56 -5.89 7.67
C ASN A 86 11.47 -5.55 6.50
N HIS A 87 10.98 -4.85 5.47
CA HIS A 87 11.81 -4.41 4.37
C HIS A 87 12.86 -3.39 4.83
N ILE A 88 12.45 -2.36 5.57
CA ILE A 88 13.33 -1.30 6.09
C ILE A 88 14.33 -1.85 7.11
N ASP A 89 13.91 -2.67 8.06
CA ASP A 89 14.80 -3.27 9.08
C ASP A 89 15.94 -4.11 8.43
N ASN A 90 15.74 -4.61 7.20
CA ASN A 90 16.75 -5.36 6.44
C ASN A 90 17.50 -4.50 5.40
N ALA A 91 17.01 -3.30 5.10
CA ALA A 91 17.65 -2.40 4.15
C ALA A 91 18.87 -1.75 4.83
N LYS A 92 20.04 -1.82 4.18
CA LYS A 92 21.29 -1.20 4.66
C LYS A 92 21.56 0.16 4.02
N GLN A 93 20.53 0.80 3.47
CA GLN A 93 20.70 1.93 2.58
C GLN A 93 20.00 3.16 3.13
N ASP A 94 20.73 4.27 3.13
CA ASP A 94 20.18 5.57 3.44
C ASP A 94 19.45 6.12 2.22
N TYR A 95 18.22 6.57 2.44
CA TYR A 95 17.35 7.19 1.45
C TYR A 95 17.09 8.66 1.84
N ASP A 96 17.14 9.56 0.87
CA ASP A 96 16.75 10.97 1.06
C ASP A 96 15.23 11.10 1.26
N ALA A 97 14.44 10.12 0.78
CA ALA A 97 13.02 9.98 1.09
C ALA A 97 12.53 8.53 0.95
N ILE A 98 11.60 8.12 1.81
CA ILE A 98 10.95 6.81 1.77
C ILE A 98 9.45 7.02 1.64
N ILE A 99 8.84 6.51 0.58
CA ILE A 99 7.40 6.63 0.31
C ILE A 99 6.73 5.32 0.69
N LEU A 100 5.80 5.37 1.65
CA LEU A 100 4.95 4.25 2.04
C LEU A 100 3.52 4.49 1.54
N HIS A 101 3.10 3.73 0.53
CA HIS A 101 1.72 3.69 0.04
C HIS A 101 1.09 2.33 0.37
N CYS A 102 0.83 2.13 1.66
CA CYS A 102 0.29 0.90 2.22
C CYS A 102 -0.72 1.22 3.33
N GLY A 103 -1.27 0.22 4.02
CA GLY A 103 -2.17 0.42 5.17
C GLY A 103 -3.61 -0.03 4.91
N ILE A 104 -4.15 0.09 3.70
CA ILE A 104 -5.55 -0.32 3.47
C ILE A 104 -5.77 -1.82 3.73
N VAL A 105 -4.78 -2.65 3.41
CA VAL A 105 -4.84 -4.09 3.67
C VAL A 105 -4.72 -4.39 5.17
N ASP A 106 -4.13 -3.49 5.94
CA ASP A 106 -3.99 -3.63 7.39
C ASP A 106 -5.28 -3.22 8.10
N TYR A 107 -5.86 -2.07 7.71
CA TYR A 107 -6.94 -1.42 8.44
C TYR A 107 -8.34 -1.87 7.99
N ALA A 108 -8.51 -2.28 6.73
CA ALA A 108 -9.82 -2.57 6.17
C ALA A 108 -10.43 -3.87 6.73
N PRO A 109 -11.71 -3.85 7.13
CA PRO A 109 -12.42 -5.05 7.55
C PRO A 109 -12.54 -6.05 6.40
N ARG A 110 -12.43 -7.34 6.73
CA ARG A 110 -12.52 -8.45 5.78
C ARG A 110 -13.22 -9.66 6.41
N PRO A 111 -13.71 -10.62 5.59
CA PRO A 111 -14.27 -11.86 6.12
C PRO A 111 -13.22 -12.61 6.94
N GLU A 112 -13.67 -13.32 7.97
CA GLU A 112 -12.83 -14.13 8.86
C GLU A 112 -11.86 -15.05 8.10
N SER A 113 -12.33 -15.69 7.04
CA SER A 113 -11.56 -16.58 6.17
C SER A 113 -10.39 -15.86 5.49
N SER A 114 -10.60 -14.64 5.01
CA SER A 114 -9.57 -13.78 4.43
C SER A 114 -8.59 -13.26 5.49
N TYR A 115 -9.10 -12.91 6.68
CA TYR A 115 -8.27 -12.53 7.83
C TYR A 115 -7.33 -13.66 8.26
N LYS A 116 -7.86 -14.88 8.45
CA LYS A 116 -7.07 -16.07 8.81
C LYS A 116 -5.99 -16.38 7.77
N GLN A 117 -6.30 -16.24 6.47
CA GLN A 117 -5.30 -16.37 5.41
C GLN A 117 -4.18 -15.32 5.53
N MET A 118 -4.54 -14.06 5.83
CA MET A 118 -3.56 -13.00 6.03
C MET A 118 -2.66 -13.30 7.22
N VAL A 119 -3.23 -13.57 8.40
CA VAL A 119 -2.46 -13.93 9.61
C VAL A 119 -1.53 -15.11 9.36
N SER A 120 -2.03 -16.18 8.74
CA SER A 120 -1.21 -17.34 8.37
C SER A 120 -0.05 -16.96 7.47
N SER A 121 -0.28 -16.13 6.45
CA SER A 121 0.78 -15.64 5.55
C SER A 121 1.81 -14.73 6.24
N LYS A 122 1.45 -14.12 7.37
CA LYS A 122 2.30 -13.22 8.17
C LYS A 122 2.90 -13.87 9.40
N ALA A 123 2.59 -15.13 9.69
CA ALA A 123 3.08 -15.84 10.88
C ALA A 123 4.61 -15.73 11.08
N PRO A 124 5.47 -15.79 10.03
CA PRO A 124 6.91 -15.58 10.22
C PRO A 124 7.27 -14.19 10.74
N LEU A 125 6.59 -13.14 10.26
CA LEU A 125 6.82 -11.76 10.70
C LEU A 125 6.23 -11.51 12.08
N ILE A 126 5.03 -12.03 12.34
CA ILE A 126 4.37 -11.97 13.66
C ILE A 126 5.31 -12.57 14.71
N LYS A 127 5.85 -13.77 14.46
CA LYS A 127 6.81 -14.42 15.34
C LYS A 127 8.14 -13.65 15.45
N LYS A 128 8.67 -13.14 14.33
CA LYS A 128 9.92 -12.35 14.32
C LYS A 128 9.84 -11.14 15.27
N TYR A 129 8.68 -10.49 15.32
CA TYR A 129 8.47 -9.29 16.12
C TYR A 129 7.76 -9.55 17.46
N GLY A 130 7.46 -10.81 17.80
CA GLY A 130 6.79 -11.17 19.06
C GLY A 130 5.37 -10.62 19.19
N LEU A 131 4.63 -10.57 18.08
CA LEU A 131 3.31 -9.91 18.01
C LEU A 131 2.14 -10.87 18.23
N ASP A 132 2.40 -12.11 18.65
CA ASP A 132 1.40 -13.19 18.74
C ASP A 132 0.16 -12.79 19.56
N LEU A 133 0.34 -11.99 20.61
CA LEU A 133 -0.75 -11.54 21.50
C LEU A 133 -1.75 -10.59 20.83
N TYR A 134 -1.36 -9.88 19.75
CA TYR A 134 -2.23 -8.93 19.07
C TYR A 134 -3.21 -9.57 18.09
N PHE A 135 -2.95 -10.82 17.68
CA PHE A 135 -3.74 -11.53 16.67
C PHE A 135 -4.73 -12.54 17.27
N LEU A 136 -5.09 -12.34 18.55
CA LEU A 136 -6.16 -13.05 19.24
C LEU A 136 -7.54 -12.50 18.83
N ASP A 137 -8.63 -12.95 19.46
CA ASP A 137 -10.04 -12.59 19.12
C ASP A 137 -10.35 -11.07 19.11
N SER A 138 -9.41 -10.21 19.54
CA SER A 138 -9.48 -8.74 19.55
C SER A 138 -9.59 -8.07 18.18
N CYS A 139 -9.29 -8.78 17.09
CA CYS A 139 -9.34 -8.22 15.73
C CYS A 139 -10.77 -8.14 15.14
N ARG A 140 -11.78 -8.63 15.84
CA ARG A 140 -13.16 -8.72 15.36
C ARG A 140 -13.89 -7.38 15.44
N SER A 141 -14.60 -7.01 14.37
CA SER A 141 -15.59 -5.92 14.37
C SER A 141 -16.97 -6.48 14.79
N PRO A 142 -17.50 -6.17 15.98
CA PRO A 142 -18.76 -6.75 16.45
C PRO A 142 -19.96 -6.35 15.58
N GLY A 143 -20.84 -7.30 15.28
CA GLY A 143 -22.14 -7.05 14.64
C GLY A 143 -22.12 -6.73 13.13
N GLN A 144 -20.99 -6.94 12.46
CA GLN A 144 -20.85 -6.68 11.02
C GLN A 144 -20.48 -7.97 10.28
N ASP A 145 -21.39 -8.40 9.40
CA ASP A 145 -21.20 -9.57 8.55
C ASP A 145 -20.85 -9.18 7.11
N TYR A 146 -19.93 -9.92 6.52
CA TYR A 146 -19.53 -9.79 5.12
C TYR A 146 -19.28 -11.16 4.52
N GLU A 147 -19.96 -11.46 3.42
CA GLU A 147 -19.98 -12.80 2.81
C GLU A 147 -20.50 -13.89 3.76
N GLY A 148 -21.34 -13.52 4.73
CA GLY A 148 -21.87 -14.45 5.75
C GLY A 148 -20.90 -14.74 6.89
N GLU A 149 -19.79 -14.01 6.98
CA GLU A 149 -18.77 -14.16 8.01
C GLU A 149 -18.63 -12.86 8.83
N PRO A 150 -18.28 -12.94 10.12
CA PRO A 150 -17.91 -11.75 10.88
C PRO A 150 -16.70 -11.05 10.24
N THR A 151 -16.69 -9.73 10.34
CA THR A 151 -15.56 -8.93 9.83
C THR A 151 -14.45 -8.79 10.85
N TYR A 152 -13.21 -8.80 10.37
CA TYR A 152 -11.99 -8.61 11.16
C TYR A 152 -11.06 -7.60 10.47
N SER A 153 -10.27 -6.87 11.25
CA SER A 153 -9.17 -6.05 10.74
C SER A 153 -7.83 -6.67 11.15
N PHE A 154 -6.80 -6.56 10.29
CA PHE A 154 -5.48 -7.08 10.63
C PHE A 154 -4.75 -6.18 11.65
N MET A 155 -5.09 -4.89 11.66
CA MET A 155 -4.54 -3.92 12.58
C MET A 155 -5.54 -3.59 13.68
N THR A 156 -5.14 -3.78 14.94
CA THR A 156 -5.88 -3.22 16.09
C THR A 156 -5.26 -1.88 16.50
N PRO A 157 -6.01 -1.01 17.21
CA PRO A 157 -5.43 0.20 17.79
C PRO A 157 -4.20 -0.08 18.67
N GLU A 158 -4.25 -1.15 19.48
CA GLU A 158 -3.15 -1.54 20.36
C GLU A 158 -1.90 -1.90 19.56
N LEU A 159 -2.03 -2.75 18.53
CA LEU A 159 -0.90 -3.09 17.65
C LEU A 159 -0.34 -1.84 16.94
N LEU A 160 -1.23 -0.93 16.54
CA LEU A 160 -0.83 0.32 15.90
C LEU A 160 0.02 1.17 16.84
N PHE A 161 -0.47 1.42 18.06
CA PHE A 161 0.22 2.29 19.03
C PHE A 161 1.48 1.66 19.63
N ASP A 162 1.43 0.37 19.97
CA ASP A 162 2.51 -0.27 20.73
C ASP A 162 3.72 -0.62 19.84
N PHE A 163 3.49 -0.89 18.55
CA PHE A 163 4.52 -1.41 17.66
C PHE A 163 4.65 -0.67 16.34
N ILE A 164 3.55 -0.54 15.57
CA ILE A 164 3.64 -0.05 14.19
C ILE A 164 4.02 1.43 14.15
N LEU A 165 3.34 2.27 14.91
CA LEU A 165 3.55 3.71 14.87
C LEU A 165 4.97 4.10 15.34
N PRO A 166 5.50 3.57 16.47
CA PRO A 166 6.89 3.78 16.85
C PRO A 166 7.88 3.39 15.74
N LYS A 167 7.63 2.27 15.06
CA LYS A 167 8.46 1.82 13.94
C LYS A 167 8.39 2.79 12.76
N LEU A 168 7.20 3.23 12.35
CA LEU A 168 7.07 4.22 11.27
C LEU A 168 7.72 5.57 11.61
N GLN A 169 7.58 6.04 12.84
CA GLN A 169 8.19 7.29 13.31
C GLN A 169 9.72 7.23 13.38
N SER A 170 10.29 6.03 13.55
CA SER A 170 11.73 5.83 13.50
C SER A 170 12.32 5.84 12.08
N VAL A 171 11.48 5.83 11.05
CA VAL A 171 11.95 5.89 9.66
C VAL A 171 12.17 7.34 9.25
N ASP A 172 13.43 7.72 9.09
CA ASP A 172 13.80 9.05 8.62
C ASP A 172 13.24 9.34 7.23
N ASN A 173 12.78 10.58 7.03
CA ASN A 173 12.24 11.06 5.76
C ASN A 173 11.07 10.23 5.18
N LEU A 174 10.29 9.59 6.05
CA LEU A 174 9.08 8.86 5.66
C LEU A 174 8.00 9.82 5.13
N ILE A 175 7.45 9.48 3.98
CA ILE A 175 6.25 10.07 3.37
C ILE A 175 5.18 8.99 3.34
N TYR A 176 4.11 9.18 4.11
CA TYR A 176 2.98 8.24 4.14
C TYR A 176 1.87 8.68 3.19
N ILE A 177 1.37 7.77 2.34
CA ILE A 177 0.20 8.02 1.48
C ILE A 177 -0.99 7.23 2.05
N GLY A 178 -1.98 7.97 2.53
CA GLY A 178 -3.14 7.41 3.24
C GLY A 178 -4.20 6.77 2.33
N CYS A 179 -5.40 6.59 2.88
CA CYS A 179 -6.51 5.92 2.24
C CYS A 179 -7.63 6.90 1.90
N ASN A 180 -8.29 6.72 0.75
CA ASN A 180 -9.56 7.38 0.47
C ASN A 180 -10.73 6.63 1.12
N LYS A 181 -11.86 7.33 1.31
CA LYS A 181 -13.12 6.66 1.66
C LYS A 181 -13.59 5.76 0.52
N VAL A 182 -14.26 4.68 0.87
CA VAL A 182 -14.91 3.76 -0.06
C VAL A 182 -16.39 4.09 -0.12
N LEU A 183 -16.87 4.50 -1.29
CA LEU A 183 -18.28 4.79 -1.55
C LEU A 183 -19.14 3.52 -1.45
N THR A 184 -20.27 3.58 -0.75
CA THR A 184 -21.15 2.41 -0.58
C THR A 184 -22.16 2.24 -1.72
N ASP A 185 -22.40 3.29 -2.49
CA ASP A 185 -23.34 3.38 -3.61
C ASP A 185 -22.66 3.18 -4.99
N TRP A 186 -21.33 3.17 -5.03
CA TRP A 186 -20.54 3.00 -6.25
C TRP A 186 -19.37 2.04 -6.04
N GLN A 187 -19.32 0.94 -6.78
CA GLN A 187 -18.25 -0.06 -6.66
C GLN A 187 -17.16 0.04 -7.74
N GLY A 188 -17.35 0.91 -8.74
CA GLY A 188 -16.51 0.96 -9.93
C GLY A 188 -16.41 -0.40 -10.63
N GLU A 189 -15.20 -0.78 -11.04
CA GLU A 189 -14.91 -2.08 -11.66
C GLU A 189 -14.78 -3.24 -10.65
N TYR A 190 -15.00 -2.99 -9.35
CA TYR A 190 -14.89 -4.04 -8.34
C TYR A 190 -16.06 -5.02 -8.45
N TRP A 191 -15.75 -6.31 -8.49
CA TRP A 191 -16.69 -7.39 -8.80
C TRP A 191 -17.53 -7.86 -7.60
N ARG A 192 -17.27 -7.35 -6.40
CA ARG A 192 -18.01 -7.69 -5.17
C ARG A 192 -18.51 -6.43 -4.47
N LYS A 193 -19.58 -6.56 -3.69
CA LYS A 193 -19.91 -5.54 -2.69
C LYS A 193 -18.82 -5.50 -1.62
N ARG A 194 -18.55 -4.33 -1.04
CA ARG A 194 -17.65 -4.16 0.12
C ARG A 194 -18.44 -4.32 1.43
N PRO A 195 -17.80 -4.66 2.56
CA PRO A 195 -18.47 -4.69 3.86
C PRO A 195 -19.07 -3.31 4.20
N GLY A 196 -20.19 -3.30 4.94
CA GLY A 196 -20.87 -2.05 5.30
C GLY A 196 -20.01 -1.10 6.13
N ASN A 197 -19.06 -1.65 6.88
CA ASN A 197 -18.13 -0.93 7.73
C ASN A 197 -16.75 -0.70 7.08
N ILE A 198 -16.63 -0.80 5.75
CA ILE A 198 -15.34 -0.64 5.03
C ILE A 198 -14.58 0.64 5.40
N ASN A 199 -15.29 1.72 5.74
CA ASN A 199 -14.69 3.01 6.10
C ASN A 199 -14.14 3.08 7.53
N ASP A 200 -14.31 2.04 8.36
CA ASP A 200 -13.62 1.91 9.66
C ASP A 200 -12.09 2.00 9.48
N GLN A 201 -11.59 1.62 8.30
CA GLN A 201 -10.18 1.74 7.92
C GLN A 201 -9.63 3.18 8.09
N LEU A 202 -10.48 4.20 7.95
CA LEU A 202 -10.07 5.60 8.00
C LEU A 202 -9.73 6.05 9.41
N VAL A 203 -10.21 5.36 10.44
CA VAL A 203 -9.89 5.67 11.84
C VAL A 203 -8.40 5.47 12.10
N LEU A 204 -7.88 4.31 11.72
CA LEU A 204 -6.45 4.00 11.88
C LEU A 204 -5.58 4.80 10.91
N ASP A 205 -6.05 5.01 9.67
CA ASP A 205 -5.35 5.86 8.70
C ASP A 205 -5.16 7.29 9.20
N ALA A 206 -6.19 7.90 9.81
CA ALA A 206 -6.13 9.24 10.39
C ALA A 206 -5.12 9.33 11.55
N ILE A 207 -5.01 8.29 12.38
CA ILE A 207 -4.00 8.22 13.45
C ILE A 207 -2.59 8.23 12.84
N VAL A 208 -2.34 7.45 11.79
CA VAL A 208 -1.03 7.45 11.11
C VAL A 208 -0.74 8.81 10.46
N ILE A 209 -1.69 9.37 9.72
CA ILE A 209 -1.54 10.68 9.06
C ILE A 209 -1.16 11.78 10.06
N SER A 210 -1.84 11.82 11.22
CA SER A 210 -1.58 12.83 12.25
C SER A 210 -0.26 12.62 13.01
N SER A 211 0.31 11.42 12.93
CA SER A 211 1.51 11.05 13.69
C SER A 211 2.79 11.04 12.85
N ILE A 212 2.69 11.15 11.53
CA ILE A 212 3.81 11.21 10.58
C ILE A 212 3.95 12.63 10.02
N SER A 213 5.17 13.18 10.02
CA SER A 213 5.44 14.57 9.66
C SER A 213 5.13 14.93 8.20
N LYS A 214 5.38 14.00 7.28
CA LYS A 214 5.07 14.14 5.85
C LYS A 214 4.05 13.09 5.45
N SER A 215 2.88 13.54 5.04
CA SER A 215 1.83 12.64 4.57
C SER A 215 1.00 13.25 3.44
N VAL A 216 0.46 12.37 2.60
CA VAL A 216 -0.57 12.71 1.62
C VAL A 216 -1.88 12.15 2.14
N ASN A 217 -2.74 13.05 2.62
CA ASN A 217 -4.08 12.68 3.08
C ASN A 217 -5.00 12.46 1.88
N MET A 218 -5.47 11.22 1.71
CA MET A 218 -6.41 10.84 0.65
C MET A 218 -7.87 10.77 1.14
N SER A 219 -8.11 10.91 2.45
CA SER A 219 -9.45 10.84 3.04
C SER A 219 -10.32 12.05 2.71
N CYS A 220 -9.72 13.13 2.23
CA CYS A 220 -10.39 14.39 1.88
C CYS A 220 -11.02 14.40 0.48
N LEU A 221 -10.87 13.34 -0.33
CA LEU A 221 -11.47 13.28 -1.65
C LEU A 221 -13.01 13.32 -1.57
N SER A 222 -13.63 14.11 -2.44
CA SER A 222 -15.09 14.10 -2.64
C SER A 222 -15.56 12.77 -3.28
N ASP A 223 -16.87 12.52 -3.27
CA ASP A 223 -17.43 11.34 -3.94
C ASP A 223 -17.15 11.39 -5.45
N GLU A 224 -17.24 12.57 -6.05
CA GLU A 224 -16.91 12.84 -7.44
C GLU A 224 -15.43 12.57 -7.72
N ASP A 225 -14.54 13.07 -6.86
CA ASP A 225 -13.09 12.84 -7.02
C ASP A 225 -12.74 11.36 -6.95
N ILE A 226 -13.36 10.60 -6.04
CA ILE A 226 -13.12 9.15 -5.94
C ILE A 226 -13.51 8.45 -7.23
N LYS A 227 -14.66 8.79 -7.80
CA LYS A 227 -15.11 8.26 -9.10
C LYS A 227 -14.17 8.65 -10.25
N ILE A 228 -13.55 9.83 -10.17
CA ILE A 228 -12.61 10.32 -11.20
C ILE A 228 -11.22 9.67 -11.06
N TYR A 229 -10.74 9.48 -9.82
CA TYR A 229 -9.36 9.12 -9.52
C TYR A 229 -9.14 7.62 -9.28
N THR A 230 -10.20 6.85 -9.04
CA THR A 230 -10.11 5.39 -8.84
C THR A 230 -10.78 4.63 -9.97
N SER A 231 -10.39 3.37 -10.18
CA SER A 231 -11.07 2.45 -11.09
C SER A 231 -12.16 1.64 -10.38
N ASP A 232 -11.93 1.29 -9.13
CA ASP A 232 -12.74 0.34 -8.37
C ASP A 232 -12.96 0.79 -6.92
N ASN A 233 -13.01 2.11 -6.72
CA ASN A 233 -13.22 2.79 -5.43
C ASN A 233 -12.01 2.73 -4.47
N VAL A 234 -11.01 1.89 -4.78
CA VAL A 234 -9.81 1.71 -3.94
C VAL A 234 -8.51 1.89 -4.74
N HIS A 235 -8.44 1.30 -5.94
CA HIS A 235 -7.25 1.36 -6.77
C HIS A 235 -7.29 2.59 -7.67
N TYR A 236 -6.18 3.32 -7.73
CA TYR A 236 -6.08 4.55 -8.50
C TYR A 236 -5.89 4.27 -9.99
N ASN A 237 -6.54 5.10 -10.80
CA ASN A 237 -6.30 5.15 -12.24
C ASN A 237 -5.21 6.19 -12.56
N THR A 238 -4.92 6.41 -13.85
CA THR A 238 -3.89 7.37 -14.29
C THR A 238 -4.11 8.78 -13.72
N LYS A 239 -5.36 9.26 -13.61
CA LYS A 239 -5.65 10.58 -13.05
C LYS A 239 -5.38 10.60 -11.54
N GLY A 240 -5.78 9.55 -10.82
CA GLY A 240 -5.50 9.42 -9.38
C GLY A 240 -4.01 9.37 -9.08
N PHE A 241 -3.22 8.67 -9.89
CA PHE A 241 -1.76 8.69 -9.75
C PHE A 241 -1.15 10.07 -10.03
N GLY A 242 -1.70 10.82 -10.99
CA GLY A 242 -1.34 12.22 -11.22
C GLY A 242 -1.60 13.09 -9.99
N TYR A 243 -2.79 12.95 -9.39
CA TYR A 243 -3.16 13.66 -8.16
C TYR A 243 -2.23 13.33 -6.99
N ILE A 244 -1.96 12.04 -6.75
CA ILE A 244 -1.03 11.61 -5.68
C ILE A 244 0.36 12.21 -5.88
N LEU A 245 0.87 12.18 -7.12
CA LEU A 245 2.18 12.76 -7.43
C LEU A 245 2.21 14.27 -7.16
N GLU A 246 1.17 15.00 -7.57
CA GLU A 246 1.04 16.44 -7.32
C GLU A 246 1.08 16.76 -5.82
N LYS A 247 0.32 16.03 -5.00
CA LYS A 247 0.32 16.23 -3.54
C LYS A 247 1.64 15.85 -2.89
N MET A 248 2.31 14.83 -3.40
CA MET A 248 3.59 14.36 -2.89
C MET A 248 4.77 15.23 -3.31
N ASP A 249 4.69 15.96 -4.43
CA ASP A 249 5.85 16.63 -5.05
C ASP A 249 6.58 17.59 -4.11
N SER A 250 5.83 18.35 -3.31
CA SER A 250 6.37 19.29 -2.33
C SER A 250 7.03 18.63 -1.11
N LEU A 251 6.83 17.33 -0.91
CA LEU A 251 7.38 16.56 0.22
C LEU A 251 8.70 15.86 -0.13
N LEU A 252 8.97 15.73 -1.43
CA LEU A 252 10.16 15.10 -2.00
C LEU A 252 11.39 16.03 -1.91
N PRO A 253 12.60 15.45 -1.92
CA PRO A 253 13.85 16.21 -1.92
C PRO A 253 14.19 16.81 -3.30
#